data_AF-A0A8H6HPL7-F1
#
_entry.id   AF-A0A8H6HPL7-F1
#
_cell.length_a   1.000
_cell.length_b   1.000
_cell.length_c   1.000
_cell.angle_alpha   90.00
_cell.angle_beta   90.00
_cell.angle_gamma   90.00
#
_symmetry.space_group_name_H-M   'P 1'
#
loop_
_entity.id
_entity.type
_entity.pdbx_description
1 polymer ?
#
loop_
_entity_poly.entity_id
_entity_poly.type
_entity_poly.pdbx_seq_one_letter_code
_entity_poly.pdbx_strand_id
1 'polypeptide(L)'
;PSKVVGHTCHDDSTSNLVHHVAACPASQNTPEADAMRKYTQGTTYTPDKQRVYTTYWVSRARRPYTIIEDPELRTMFSSLYSRYQLQSRVTLSSDVVEIHGMAKSHIQGIIRALPGKIHVGADGWTSPNVL
;
A
#
# COMPACT_ATOMS: atom_id res chain seq x y z
N PRO A 1 24.66 22.68 -24.64
CA PRO A 1 25.13 21.93 -25.84
C PRO A 1 24.25 20.70 -26.10
N SER A 2 23.44 20.75 -27.16
CA SER A 2 22.62 19.62 -27.61
C SER A 2 23.53 18.59 -28.30
N LYS A 3 23.66 17.39 -27.74
CA LYS A 3 24.38 16.28 -28.38
C LYS A 3 23.42 15.61 -29.37
N VAL A 4 23.72 15.70 -30.66
CA VAL A 4 22.98 14.99 -31.71
C VAL A 4 23.74 13.71 -32.03
N VAL A 5 23.11 12.55 -31.81
CA VAL A 5 23.63 11.24 -32.20
C VAL A 5 22.87 10.82 -33.45
N GLY A 6 23.57 10.76 -34.59
CA GLY A 6 22.99 10.30 -35.86
C GLY A 6 23.02 8.77 -35.97
N HIS A 7 21.96 8.19 -36.50
CA HIS A 7 21.90 6.77 -36.86
C HIS A 7 22.42 6.56 -38.28
N THR A 8 23.32 5.60 -38.48
CA THR A 8 23.56 4.99 -39.79
C THR A 8 22.50 3.91 -40.02
N CYS A 9 21.84 3.92 -41.18
CA CYS A 9 20.63 3.15 -41.51
C CYS A 9 20.81 1.61 -41.59
N HIS A 10 21.96 1.07 -41.21
CA HIS A 10 22.30 -0.36 -41.30
C HIS A 10 22.80 -0.94 -39.97
N ASP A 11 22.63 -0.22 -38.86
CA ASP A 11 23.03 -0.69 -37.54
C ASP A 11 21.82 -1.28 -36.80
N ASP A 12 21.67 -2.60 -36.87
CA ASP A 12 20.65 -3.37 -36.14
C ASP A 12 21.11 -3.73 -34.71
N SER A 13 22.27 -3.23 -34.25
CA SER A 13 22.78 -3.55 -32.92
C SER A 13 22.11 -2.69 -31.84
N THR A 14 21.56 -3.35 -30.81
CA THR A 14 21.00 -2.67 -29.63
C THR A 14 22.07 -2.05 -28.73
N SER A 15 23.37 -2.29 -28.99
CA SER A 15 24.49 -1.76 -28.20
C SER A 15 24.52 -0.24 -28.18
N ASN A 16 24.14 0.42 -29.27
CA ASN A 16 24.14 1.88 -29.38
C ASN A 16 23.06 2.52 -28.51
N LEU A 17 21.94 1.83 -28.28
CA LEU A 17 20.90 2.31 -27.39
C LEU A 17 21.39 2.31 -25.94
N VAL A 18 22.11 1.26 -25.52
CA VAL A 18 22.73 1.17 -24.20
C VAL A 18 23.79 2.25 -24.01
N HIS A 19 24.65 2.47 -25.02
CA HIS A 19 25.65 3.55 -24.99
C HIS A 19 24.99 4.94 -24.96
N HIS A 20 23.89 5.13 -25.69
CA HIS A 20 23.12 6.37 -25.65
C HIS A 20 22.52 6.60 -24.26
N VAL A 21 21.87 5.60 -23.65
CA VAL A 21 21.32 5.71 -22.29
C VAL A 21 22.41 6.06 -21.27
N ALA A 22 23.61 5.46 -21.39
CA ALA A 22 24.74 5.76 -20.53
C ALA A 22 25.32 7.18 -20.72
N ALA A 23 25.26 7.73 -21.94
CA ALA A 23 25.82 9.05 -22.27
C ALA A 23 24.79 10.19 -22.29
N CYS A 24 23.49 9.88 -22.19
CA CYS A 24 22.40 10.85 -22.27
C CYS A 24 22.30 11.67 -20.97
N PRO A 25 22.37 13.01 -21.01
CA PRO A 25 22.21 13.84 -19.83
C PRO A 25 20.80 13.73 -19.22
N ALA A 26 19.79 13.37 -20.01
CA ALA A 26 18.41 13.16 -19.55
C ALA A 26 18.19 11.80 -18.86
N SER A 27 19.20 10.91 -18.85
CA SER A 27 19.19 9.70 -18.00
C SER A 27 19.72 9.97 -16.59
N GLN A 28 20.24 11.17 -16.33
CA GLN A 28 20.52 11.62 -14.98
C GLN A 28 19.17 11.80 -14.25
N ASN A 29 19.12 11.42 -12.96
CA ASN A 29 17.92 11.44 -12.13
C ASN A 29 17.39 12.88 -11.94
N THR A 30 16.73 13.43 -12.96
CA THR A 30 15.96 14.67 -12.81
C THR A 30 14.62 14.33 -12.18
N PRO A 31 14.03 15.25 -11.39
CA PRO A 31 12.72 15.05 -10.78
C PRO A 31 11.62 14.67 -11.79
N GLU A 32 11.72 15.20 -13.01
CA GLU A 32 10.78 14.98 -14.11
C GLU A 32 10.93 13.57 -14.71
N ALA A 33 12.17 13.09 -14.88
CA ALA A 33 12.45 11.73 -15.33
C ALA A 33 12.00 10.69 -14.30
N ASP A 34 12.16 10.98 -13.01
CA ASP A 34 11.65 10.16 -11.91
C ASP A 34 10.12 10.14 -11.86
N ALA A 35 9.47 11.28 -12.09
CA ALA A 35 8.00 11.36 -12.18
C ALA A 35 7.47 10.54 -13.36
N MET A 36 8.11 10.65 -14.54
CA MET A 36 7.79 9.83 -15.70
C MET A 36 8.05 8.35 -15.46
N ARG A 37 9.14 7.97 -14.78
CA ARG A 37 9.41 6.57 -14.40
C ARG A 37 8.34 6.02 -13.45
N LYS A 38 7.94 6.79 -12.43
CA LYS A 38 6.86 6.40 -11.52
C LYS A 38 5.52 6.25 -12.25
N TYR A 39 5.24 7.10 -13.22
CA TYR A 39 4.04 7.02 -14.04
C TYR A 39 4.07 5.80 -14.98
N THR A 40 5.18 5.57 -15.67
CA THR A 40 5.35 4.48 -16.65
C THR A 40 5.46 3.09 -16.00
N GLN A 41 5.79 2.99 -14.71
CA GLN A 41 5.76 1.72 -13.95
C GLN A 41 4.33 1.12 -13.85
N GLY A 42 3.28 1.88 -14.19
CA GLY A 42 1.93 1.37 -14.44
C GLY A 42 1.13 1.09 -13.17
N THR A 43 1.67 0.35 -12.20
CA THR A 43 0.95 0.00 -10.96
C THR A 43 1.83 0.19 -9.74
N THR A 44 1.31 0.85 -8.71
CA THR A 44 1.93 0.93 -7.38
C THR A 44 1.49 -0.22 -6.47
N TYR A 45 0.74 -1.18 -7.01
CA TYR A 45 0.19 -2.31 -6.29
C TYR A 45 1.31 -3.22 -5.79
N THR A 46 1.30 -3.47 -4.49
CA THR A 46 1.98 -4.62 -3.90
C THR A 46 0.99 -5.34 -2.98
N PRO A 47 1.00 -6.68 -2.94
CA PRO A 47 0.11 -7.45 -2.07
C PRO A 47 0.19 -7.00 -0.60
N ASP A 48 1.41 -6.69 -0.12
CA ASP A 48 1.65 -6.27 1.26
C ASP A 48 1.02 -4.90 1.56
N LYS A 49 1.16 -3.92 0.66
CA LYS A 49 0.51 -2.61 0.82
C LYS A 49 -1.00 -2.77 0.82
N GLN A 50 -1.52 -3.61 -0.07
CA GLN A 50 -2.95 -3.83 -0.16
C GLN A 50 -3.53 -4.48 1.09
N ARG A 51 -2.81 -5.44 1.68
CA ARG A 51 -3.16 -6.06 2.95
C ARG A 51 -3.32 -5.00 4.05
N VAL A 52 -2.33 -4.13 4.21
CA VAL A 52 -2.37 -3.03 5.18
C VAL A 52 -3.54 -2.08 4.93
N TYR A 53 -3.77 -1.65 3.68
CA TYR A 53 -4.89 -0.76 3.35
C TYR A 53 -6.25 -1.40 3.61
N THR A 54 -6.41 -2.68 3.29
CA THR A 54 -7.63 -3.43 3.57
C THR A 54 -7.89 -3.51 5.07
N THR A 55 -6.86 -3.81 5.85
CA THR A 55 -6.96 -3.86 7.32
C THR A 55 -7.37 -2.52 7.91
N TYR A 56 -6.79 -1.42 7.43
CA TYR A 56 -7.20 -0.08 7.86
C TYR A 56 -8.63 0.25 7.45
N TRP A 57 -9.03 -0.06 6.22
CA TRP A 57 -10.37 0.19 5.74
C TRP A 57 -11.41 -0.53 6.61
N VAL A 58 -11.22 -1.82 6.86
CA VAL A 58 -12.16 -2.63 7.65
C VAL A 58 -12.22 -2.18 9.11
N SER A 59 -11.06 -1.89 9.71
CA SER A 59 -10.98 -1.42 11.09
C SER A 59 -11.63 -0.04 11.27
N ARG A 60 -11.34 0.91 10.37
CA ARG A 60 -11.85 2.30 10.46
C ARG A 60 -13.33 2.39 10.14
N ALA A 61 -13.80 1.60 9.18
CA ALA A 61 -15.21 1.60 8.78
C ALA A 61 -16.08 0.65 9.62
N ARG A 62 -15.52 -0.02 10.62
CA ARG A 62 -16.21 -1.01 11.49
C ARG A 62 -16.93 -2.09 10.69
N ARG A 63 -16.29 -2.60 9.63
CA ARG A 63 -16.87 -3.60 8.75
C ARG A 63 -16.63 -5.01 9.29
N PRO A 64 -17.55 -5.96 9.06
CA PRO A 64 -17.28 -7.36 9.37
C PRO A 64 -16.17 -7.89 8.47
N TYR A 65 -15.32 -8.79 8.98
CA TYR A 65 -14.21 -9.35 8.21
C TYR A 65 -14.68 -10.18 7.00
N THR A 66 -15.90 -10.70 7.05
CA THR A 66 -16.53 -11.45 5.96
C THR A 66 -16.75 -10.61 4.70
N ILE A 67 -16.72 -9.27 4.79
CA ILE A 67 -16.89 -8.40 3.61
C ILE A 67 -15.85 -8.67 2.52
N ILE A 68 -14.66 -9.14 2.89
CA ILE A 68 -13.58 -9.43 1.94
C ILE A 68 -13.84 -10.68 1.09
N GLU A 69 -14.80 -11.49 1.52
CA GLU A 69 -15.23 -12.72 0.86
C GLU A 69 -16.43 -12.49 -0.06
N ASP A 70 -16.97 -11.27 -0.08
CA ASP A 70 -18.08 -10.89 -0.95
C ASP A 70 -17.69 -11.05 -2.44
N PRO A 71 -18.51 -11.77 -3.23
CA PRO A 71 -18.18 -12.08 -4.62
C PRO A 71 -18.25 -10.86 -5.54
N GLU A 72 -19.12 -9.89 -5.26
CA GLU A 72 -19.24 -8.66 -6.07
C GLU A 72 -18.04 -7.77 -5.84
N LEU A 73 -17.61 -7.62 -4.59
CA LEU A 73 -16.40 -6.90 -4.22
C LEU A 73 -15.15 -7.51 -4.87
N ARG A 74 -15.05 -8.84 -4.85
CA ARG A 74 -13.95 -9.58 -5.50
C ARG A 74 -13.92 -9.33 -7.00
N THR A 75 -15.07 -9.44 -7.65
CA THR A 75 -15.21 -9.17 -9.09
C THR A 75 -14.80 -7.73 -9.43
N MET A 76 -15.23 -6.76 -8.64
CA MET A 76 -14.89 -5.35 -8.84
C MET A 76 -13.39 -5.08 -8.71
N PHE A 77 -12.70 -5.69 -7.75
CA PHE A 77 -11.26 -5.50 -7.64
C PHE A 77 -10.48 -6.25 -8.72
N SER A 78 -10.91 -7.46 -9.09
CA SER A 78 -10.28 -8.22 -10.17
C SER A 78 -10.45 -7.58 -11.54
N SER A 79 -11.55 -6.83 -11.77
CA SER A 79 -11.75 -6.08 -13.02
C SER A 79 -10.83 -4.87 -13.13
N LEU A 80 -10.46 -4.25 -12.00
CA LEU A 80 -9.48 -3.16 -11.94
C LEU A 80 -8.05 -3.66 -12.14
N TYR A 81 -7.73 -4.83 -11.57
CA TYR A 81 -6.41 -5.43 -11.70
C TYR A 81 -6.49 -6.96 -11.61
N SER A 82 -6.13 -7.65 -12.70
CA SER A 82 -6.29 -9.11 -12.81
C SER A 82 -5.41 -9.91 -11.84
N ARG A 83 -4.30 -9.33 -11.37
CA ARG A 83 -3.41 -9.97 -10.38
C ARG A 83 -3.71 -9.54 -8.94
N TYR A 84 -4.84 -8.88 -8.72
CA TYR A 84 -5.26 -8.46 -7.40
C TYR A 84 -5.62 -9.67 -6.54
N GLN A 85 -5.02 -9.75 -5.35
CA GLN A 85 -5.20 -10.87 -4.43
C GLN A 85 -5.84 -10.37 -3.14
N LEU A 86 -7.10 -10.75 -2.92
CA LEU A 86 -7.80 -10.49 -1.67
C LEU A 86 -7.39 -11.51 -0.64
N GLN A 87 -7.16 -11.02 0.58
CA GLN A 87 -6.87 -11.86 1.73
C GLN A 87 -8.14 -12.58 2.20
N SER A 88 -7.95 -13.68 2.94
CA SER A 88 -9.07 -14.35 3.62
C SER A 88 -9.56 -13.53 4.81
N ARG A 89 -10.80 -13.76 5.27
CA ARG A 89 -11.30 -13.11 6.50
C ARG A 89 -10.44 -13.44 7.73
N VAL A 90 -9.83 -14.64 7.75
CA VAL A 90 -8.99 -15.11 8.85
C VAL A 90 -7.68 -14.33 8.87
N THR A 91 -7.04 -14.20 7.71
CA THR A 91 -5.81 -13.39 7.55
C THR A 91 -6.07 -11.95 7.97
N LEU A 92 -7.17 -11.36 7.48
CA LEU A 92 -7.56 -10.00 7.82
C LEU A 92 -7.78 -9.84 9.34
N SER A 93 -8.44 -10.79 9.99
CA SER A 93 -8.63 -10.78 11.44
C SER A 93 -7.29 -10.81 12.18
N SER A 94 -6.35 -11.67 11.75
CA SER A 94 -5.01 -11.73 12.35
C SER A 94 -4.26 -10.40 12.18
N ASP A 95 -4.36 -9.77 11.02
CA ASP A 95 -3.71 -8.48 10.73
C ASP A 95 -4.23 -7.36 11.63
N VAL A 96 -5.55 -7.34 11.86
CA VAL A 96 -6.19 -6.39 12.76
C VAL A 96 -5.65 -6.56 14.18
N VAL A 97 -5.55 -7.81 14.65
CA VAL A 97 -5.02 -8.11 15.99
C VAL A 97 -3.56 -7.68 16.10
N GLU A 98 -2.74 -7.95 15.09
CA GLU A 98 -1.32 -7.56 15.07
C GLU A 98 -1.16 -6.03 15.11
N ILE A 99 -1.86 -5.31 14.22
CA ILE A 99 -1.84 -3.85 14.17
C ILE A 99 -2.37 -3.25 15.47
N HIS A 100 -3.42 -3.83 16.05
CA HIS A 100 -3.93 -3.41 17.36
C HIS A 100 -2.88 -3.61 18.46
N GLY A 101 -2.16 -4.73 18.47
CA GLY A 101 -1.10 -5.01 19.43
C GLY A 101 0.06 -4.00 19.34
N MET A 102 0.50 -3.68 18.12
CA MET A 102 1.51 -2.64 17.87
C MET A 102 1.03 -1.26 18.34
N ALA A 103 -0.20 -0.87 17.97
CA ALA A 103 -0.78 0.42 18.35
C ALA A 103 -0.95 0.53 19.88
N LYS A 104 -1.43 -0.53 20.53
CA LYS A 104 -1.57 -0.60 21.98
C LYS A 104 -0.23 -0.40 22.68
N SER A 105 0.82 -1.07 22.22
CA SER A 105 2.17 -0.96 22.79
C SER A 105 2.71 0.46 22.66
N HIS A 106 2.49 1.09 21.50
CA HIS A 106 2.86 2.49 21.27
C HIS A 106 2.09 3.45 22.20
N ILE A 107 0.77 3.30 22.29
CA ILE A 107 -0.09 4.13 23.16
C ILE A 107 0.27 3.93 24.63
N GLN A 108 0.60 2.71 25.07
CA GLN A 108 1.07 2.45 26.43
C GLN A 108 2.35 3.25 26.75
N GLY A 109 3.28 3.36 25.80
CA GLY A 109 4.46 4.20 25.93
C GLY A 109 4.10 5.67 26.14
N ILE A 110 3.17 6.19 25.33
CA ILE A 110 2.67 7.57 25.44
C ILE A 110 2.03 7.79 26.81
N ILE A 111 1.12 6.91 27.23
CA ILE A 111 0.38 7.05 28.49
C ILE A 111 1.33 7.05 29.70
N ARG A 112 2.37 6.20 29.70
CA ARG A 112 3.38 6.15 30.78
C ARG A 112 4.24 7.41 30.84
N ALA A 113 4.44 8.08 29.71
CA ALA A 113 5.24 9.29 29.63
C ALA A 113 4.47 10.57 29.99
N LEU A 114 3.14 10.51 30.13
CA LEU A 114 2.33 11.69 30.44
C LEU A 114 2.60 12.19 31.87
N PRO A 115 3.04 13.44 32.06
CA PRO A 115 3.15 14.02 33.38
C PRO A 115 1.73 14.33 33.93
N GLY A 116 1.47 13.94 35.18
CA GLY A 116 0.23 14.27 35.87
C GLY A 116 -0.64 13.05 36.21
N LYS A 117 -1.96 13.25 36.23
CA LYS A 117 -2.96 12.23 36.62
C LYS A 117 -3.79 11.81 35.40
N ILE A 118 -4.10 10.53 35.32
CA ILE A 118 -4.99 9.97 34.29
C ILE A 118 -6.37 9.77 34.91
N HIS A 119 -7.38 10.41 34.33
CA HIS A 119 -8.78 10.20 34.72
C HIS A 119 -9.36 9.06 33.88
N VAL A 120 -9.86 8.02 34.55
CA VAL A 120 -10.48 6.85 33.90
C VAL A 120 -11.96 6.84 34.25
N GLY A 121 -12.82 7.03 33.25
CA GLY A 121 -14.25 6.79 33.37
C GLY A 121 -14.54 5.33 33.03
N ALA A 122 -15.11 4.58 33.96
CA ALA A 122 -15.62 3.24 33.68
C ALA A 122 -17.10 3.35 33.34
N ASP A 123 -17.47 2.86 32.16
CA ASP A 123 -18.86 2.74 31.74
C ASP A 123 -19.25 1.26 31.78
N GLY A 124 -20.40 0.98 32.40
CA GLY A 124 -20.92 -0.36 32.60
C GLY A 124 -22.41 -0.38 32.36
N TRP A 125 -22.83 -1.06 31.29
CA TRP A 125 -24.22 -1.37 31.01
C TRP A 125 -24.42 -2.88 30.91
N THR A 126 -25.63 -3.35 31.17
CA THR A 126 -26.03 -4.75 30.95
C THR A 126 -26.82 -4.82 29.64
N SER A 127 -26.41 -5.68 28.69
CA SER A 127 -27.22 -5.96 27.51
C SER A 127 -28.25 -7.04 27.84
N PRO A 128 -29.55 -6.85 27.57
CA PRO A 128 -30.59 -7.87 27.77
C PRO A 128 -30.58 -8.91 26.64
N ASN A 129 -29.41 -9.39 26.22
CA ASN A 129 -29.30 -10.48 25.26
C ASN A 129 -29.56 -11.79 26.00
N VAL A 130 -30.83 -12.04 26.31
CA VAL A 130 -31.33 -13.34 26.74
C VAL A 130 -31.38 -14.21 25.48
N LEU A 131 -30.62 -15.31 25.47
CA LEU A 131 -30.65 -16.32 24.41
C LEU A 131 -31.98 -17.06 24.37
#